data_AF-A0A3D5LBA8-F1
#
_entry.id   AF-A0A3D5LBA8-F1
#
_cell.length_a   1.000
_cell.length_b   1.000
_cell.length_c   1.000
_cell.angle_alpha   90.00
_cell.angle_beta   90.00
_cell.angle_gamma   90.00
#
_symmetry.space_group_name_H-M   'P 1'
#
loop_
_entity.id
_entity.type
_entity.pdbx_description
1 polymer ?
#
loop_
_entity_poly.entity_id
_entity_poly.type
_entity_poly.pdbx_seq_one_letter_code
_entity_poly.pdbx_strand_id
1 'polypeptide(L)' 'MKRILFAASECVPFIKTGGLADVCGALPKEFSKEEWDVRV' A
#
# COMPACT_ATOMS: atom_id res chain seq x y z
N MET A 1 -11.30 -14.42 -1.62
CA MET A 1 -10.65 -13.11 -1.51
C MET A 1 -10.14 -12.90 -0.09
N LYS A 2 -8.82 -12.76 0.09
CA LYS A 2 -8.15 -12.51 1.37
C LYS A 2 -7.94 -10.99 1.56
N ARG A 3 -7.87 -10.51 2.80
CA ARG A 3 -7.81 -9.07 3.12
C ARG A 3 -6.50 -8.69 3.79
N ILE A 4 -5.90 -7.58 3.34
CA ILE A 4 -4.69 -6.99 3.93
C ILE A 4 -4.91 -5.49 4.11
N LEU A 5 -4.57 -4.98 5.30
CA LEU A 5 -4.51 -3.55 5.58
C LEU A 5 -3.06 -3.17 5.87
N PHE A 6 -2.52 -2.25 5.08
CA PHE A 6 -1.25 -1.60 5.35
C PHE A 6 -1.49 -0.46 6.33
N ALA A 7 -0.64 -0.35 7.36
CA ALA A 7 -0.65 0.77 8.29
C ALA A 7 0.77 1.33 8.36
N ALA A 8 0.93 2.59 7.97
CA ALA A 8 2.22 3.26 7.92
C ALA A 8 2.07 4.74 8.26
N SER A 9 3.18 5.36 8.68
CA SER A 9 3.22 6.79 8.97
C SER A 9 3.30 7.67 7.71
N GLU A 10 3.59 7.09 6.54
CA GLU A 10 3.68 7.82 5.28
C GLU A 10 3.23 7.02 4.05
N CYS A 11 2.62 7.71 3.06
CA CYS A 11 2.20 7.14 1.77
C CYS A 11 2.02 8.23 0.71
N VAL A 12 2.53 7.98 -0.50
CA VAL A 12 2.26 8.86 -1.65
C VAL A 12 0.78 8.73 -2.10
N PRO A 13 0.15 9.80 -2.63
CA PRO A 13 0.70 11.13 -2.88
C PRO A 13 0.59 12.10 -1.69
N PHE A 14 0.14 11.64 -0.52
CA PHE A 14 -0.25 12.54 0.57
C PHE A 14 0.93 13.01 1.43
N ILE A 15 1.81 12.09 1.84
CA ILE A 15 2.95 12.41 2.71
C ILE A 15 4.15 11.54 2.36
N LYS A 16 5.34 12.16 2.31
CA LYS A 16 6.60 11.49 1.99
C LYS A 16 7.75 12.19 2.70
N THR A 17 8.43 11.47 3.57
CA THR A 17 9.72 11.87 4.14
C THR A 17 10.86 10.97 3.65
N GLY A 18 10.56 9.73 3.25
CA GLY A 18 11.54 8.79 2.72
C GLY A 18 10.96 7.73 1.78
N GLY A 19 11.63 6.58 1.73
CA GLY A 19 11.27 5.47 0.85
C GLY A 19 10.06 4.65 1.33
N LEU A 20 9.68 4.76 2.61
CA LEU A 20 8.51 4.04 3.14
C LEU A 20 7.23 4.47 2.38
N ALA A 21 7.08 5.77 2.11
CA ALA A 21 5.94 6.28 1.35
C ALA A 21 5.84 5.70 -0.07
N ASP A 22 6.97 5.43 -0.73
CA ASP A 22 6.99 4.83 -2.07
C ASP A 22 6.54 3.37 -2.00
N VAL A 23 7.04 2.63 -1.01
CA VAL A 23 6.67 1.22 -0.81
C VAL A 23 5.18 1.11 -0.51
N CYS A 24 4.66 1.90 0.42
CA CYS A 24 3.23 1.91 0.78
C CYS A 24 2.32 2.35 -0.38
N GLY A 25 2.80 3.19 -1.30
CA GLY A 25 2.04 3.61 -2.48
C GLY A 25 2.18 2.72 -3.71
N ALA A 26 3.24 1.90 -3.80
CA ALA A 26 3.52 1.05 -4.96
C ALA A 26 3.15 -0.42 -4.73
N LEU A 27 3.63 -1.03 -3.66
CA LEU A 27 3.48 -2.48 -3.41
C LEU A 27 2.02 -2.97 -3.39
N PRO A 28 1.05 -2.25 -2.80
CA PRO A 28 -0.36 -2.67 -2.80
C PRO A 28 -0.98 -2.85 -4.19
N LYS A 29 -0.41 -2.19 -5.21
CA LYS A 29 -0.90 -2.26 -6.60
C LYS A 29 -0.47 -3.54 -7.31
N GLU A 30 0.55 -4.22 -6.81
CA GLU A 30 1.12 -5.43 -7.41
C GLU A 30 0.41 -6.73 -6.97
N PHE A 31 -0.50 -6.64 -6.00
CA PHE A 31 -1.31 -7.79 -5.59
C PHE A 31 -2.38 -8.13 -6.63
N SER A 32 -2.61 -9.43 -6.85
CA SER A 32 -3.73 -9.93 -7.65
C SER A 32 -5.08 -9.46 -7.08
N LYS A 33 -5.83 -8.67 -7.86
CA LYS A 33 -7.16 -8.15 -7.47
C LYS A 33 -8.24 -9.23 -7.42
N GLU A 34 -7.98 -10.41 -7.97
CA GLU A 34 -8.90 -11.55 -7.93
C GLU A 34 -8.79 -12.30 -6.59
N GLU A 35 -7.58 -12.32 -6.02
CA GLU A 35 -7.28 -13.06 -4.80
C GLU A 35 -7.29 -12.17 -3.55
N TRP A 36 -6.91 -10.90 -3.68
CA TRP A 36 -6.64 -10.00 -2.58
C TRP A 36 -7.43 -8.70 -2.64
N ASP A 37 -7.95 -8.30 -1.49
CA ASP A 37 -8.49 -6.98 -1.23
C ASP A 37 -7.52 -6.21 -0.32
N VAL A 38 -6.75 -5.29 -0.91
CA VAL A 38 -5.66 -4.56 -0.24
C VAL A 38 -6.04 -3.09 -0.04
N ARG A 39 -5.76 -2.57 1.16
CA ARG A 39 -5.97 -1.16 1.53
C ARG A 39 -4.72 -0.59 2.19
N VAL A 40 -4.56 0.72 2.09
CA VAL A 40 -3.52 1.55 2.71
C VAL A 40 -4.21 2.70 3.41
#